data_AF-A0A453CJ26-F1
#
_entry.id   AF-A0A453CJ26-F1
#
_cell.length_a   1.000
_cell.length_b   1.000
_cell.length_c   1.000
_cell.angle_alpha   90.00
_cell.angle_beta   90.00
_cell.angle_gamma   90.00
#
_symmetry.space_group_name_H-M   'P 1'
#
loop_
_entity.id
_entity.type
_entity.pdbx_description
1 polymer ?
#
loop_
_entity_poly.entity_id
_entity_poly.type
_entity_poly.pdbx_seq_one_letter_code
_entity_poly.pdbx_strand_id
1 'polypeptide(L)'
;MINLTCIALQDYTGEQVTAKNLYAVLLGNKTAVTGGSRKVINSKPNDHIFIYYTDHGGAGSLGMPNVPFVYAGDFIKVLRQKHASKSYSKMIIYVEACESGSIFEGLMPQDHNIYVTTAANAQESSWAAYCPGMETPPPSEYKTCLGDAYSVSWMEDSETHNLKKESIKQQYEVVKARTAPRNESSIGSHVMEYGDRTFKDEMLFLYQGFDPAKSSITKRQLLMPSLKGAINQRDADILFMWNKYEQLDGGSEE
;
A
#
# COMPACT_ATOMS: atom_id res chain seq x y z
N MET A 1 18.54 -15.12 23.63
CA MET A 1 18.36 -13.87 22.85
C MET A 1 18.32 -14.26 21.38
N ILE A 2 17.13 -14.33 20.78
CA ILE A 2 17.00 -14.46 19.33
C ILE A 2 17.01 -13.03 18.80
N ASN A 3 18.13 -12.60 18.25
CA ASN A 3 18.19 -11.40 17.42
C ASN A 3 17.42 -11.71 16.13
N LEU A 4 16.12 -11.40 16.12
CA LEU A 4 15.36 -11.27 14.88
C LEU A 4 15.76 -9.94 14.26
N THR A 5 16.88 -9.93 13.56
CA THR A 5 17.18 -8.87 12.60
C THR A 5 16.12 -8.95 11.51
N CYS A 6 15.11 -8.09 11.58
CA CYS A 6 14.13 -7.94 10.51
C CYS A 6 14.82 -7.23 9.35
N ILE A 7 15.51 -8.00 8.50
CA ILE A 7 16.23 -7.48 7.34
C ILE A 7 15.24 -7.38 6.18
N ALA A 8 14.91 -6.15 5.77
CA ALA A 8 14.27 -5.92 4.49
C ALA A 8 15.25 -6.32 3.36
N LEU A 9 14.82 -7.22 2.49
CA LEU A 9 15.64 -7.66 1.36
C LEU A 9 15.76 -6.53 0.33
N GLN A 10 16.99 -6.16 0.00
CA GLN A 10 17.28 -5.12 -1.01
C GLN A 10 17.31 -5.74 -2.41
N ASP A 11 16.14 -6.09 -2.94
CA ASP A 11 16.04 -6.69 -4.28
C ASP A 11 16.24 -5.66 -5.40
N TYR A 12 15.65 -4.47 -5.26
CA TYR A 12 15.77 -3.35 -6.19
C TYR A 12 15.82 -2.05 -5.41
N THR A 13 16.89 -1.28 -5.53
CA THR A 13 17.12 -0.03 -4.79
C THR A 13 17.69 1.07 -5.69
N GLY A 14 17.53 2.33 -5.27
CA GLY A 14 18.01 3.51 -6.02
C GLY A 14 17.49 3.52 -7.46
N GLU A 15 18.40 3.70 -8.43
CA GLU A 15 18.13 3.74 -9.87
C GLU A 15 17.44 2.48 -10.45
N GLN A 16 17.39 1.39 -9.69
CA GLN A 16 16.78 0.13 -10.13
C GLN A 16 15.27 0.11 -9.90
N VAL A 17 14.74 1.05 -9.12
CA VAL A 17 13.31 1.16 -8.81
C VAL A 17 12.62 1.87 -9.98
N THR A 18 12.36 1.13 -11.05
CA THR A 18 11.80 1.63 -12.32
C THR A 18 10.54 0.87 -12.70
N ALA A 19 9.62 1.52 -13.44
CA ALA A 19 8.41 0.87 -13.94
C ALA A 19 8.74 -0.37 -14.79
N LYS A 20 9.82 -0.30 -15.57
CA LYS A 20 10.32 -1.43 -16.37
C LYS A 20 10.66 -2.65 -15.50
N ASN A 21 11.42 -2.44 -14.41
CA ASN A 21 11.77 -3.53 -13.50
C ASN A 21 10.52 -4.07 -12.79
N LEU A 22 9.60 -3.20 -12.34
CA LEU A 22 8.32 -3.62 -11.76
C LEU A 22 7.57 -4.56 -12.70
N TYR A 23 7.40 -4.18 -13.97
CA TYR A 23 6.70 -5.01 -14.96
C TYR A 23 7.41 -6.34 -15.22
N ALA A 24 8.74 -6.32 -15.34
CA ALA A 24 9.53 -7.53 -15.52
C ALA A 24 9.42 -8.49 -14.31
N VAL A 25 9.40 -7.94 -13.09
CA VAL A 25 9.20 -8.69 -11.84
C VAL A 25 7.82 -9.36 -11.82
N LEU A 26 6.76 -8.62 -12.12
CA LEU A 26 5.39 -9.15 -12.15
C LEU A 26 5.23 -10.27 -13.18
N LEU A 27 5.84 -10.12 -14.35
CA LEU A 27 5.80 -11.11 -15.42
C LEU A 27 6.74 -12.30 -15.19
N GLY A 28 7.55 -12.31 -14.12
CA GLY A 28 8.53 -13.37 -13.88
C GLY A 28 9.69 -13.37 -14.88
N ASN A 29 9.93 -12.27 -15.58
CA ASN A 29 10.91 -12.19 -16.66
C ASN A 29 12.28 -11.71 -16.16
N LYS A 30 13.12 -12.67 -15.73
CA LYS A 30 14.47 -12.39 -15.20
C LYS A 30 15.41 -11.69 -16.20
N THR A 31 15.24 -11.90 -17.50
CA THR A 31 16.14 -11.32 -18.52
C THR A 31 15.75 -9.88 -18.88
N ALA A 32 14.51 -9.47 -18.61
CA ALA A 32 14.03 -8.10 -18.82
C ALA A 32 14.38 -7.14 -17.66
N VAL A 33 14.75 -7.69 -16.50
CA VAL A 33 15.22 -6.93 -15.34
C VAL A 33 16.62 -6.37 -15.59
N THR A 34 16.85 -5.12 -15.19
CA THR A 34 18.17 -4.48 -15.17
C THR A 34 18.60 -4.16 -13.74
N GLY A 35 19.81 -4.59 -13.36
CA GLY A 35 20.33 -4.42 -11.99
C GLY A 35 19.63 -5.30 -10.94
N GLY A 36 19.82 -4.96 -9.67
CA GLY A 36 19.18 -5.61 -8.53
C GLY A 36 19.60 -7.06 -8.30
N SER A 37 18.87 -7.72 -7.41
CA SER A 37 19.03 -9.16 -7.10
C SER A 37 18.54 -10.08 -8.22
N ARG A 38 17.81 -9.52 -9.21
CA ARG A 38 17.11 -10.24 -10.28
C ARG A 38 16.01 -11.19 -9.78
N LYS A 39 15.54 -11.01 -8.54
CA LYS A 39 14.39 -11.75 -8.02
C LYS A 39 13.12 -11.27 -8.70
N VAL A 40 12.34 -12.21 -9.23
CA VAL A 40 11.07 -11.95 -9.93
C VAL A 40 10.00 -12.90 -9.42
N ILE A 41 8.72 -12.63 -9.75
CA ILE A 41 7.59 -13.50 -9.41
C ILE A 41 7.52 -14.66 -10.41
N ASN A 42 8.41 -15.64 -10.20
CA ASN A 42 8.43 -16.90 -10.95
C ASN A 42 7.41 -17.90 -10.38
N SER A 43 6.15 -17.49 -10.36
CA SER A 43 5.03 -18.20 -9.75
C SER A 43 4.44 -19.30 -10.66
N LYS A 44 3.71 -20.22 -10.06
CA LYS A 44 3.04 -21.36 -10.68
C LYS A 44 1.51 -21.20 -10.65
N PRO A 45 0.74 -22.01 -11.41
CA PRO A 45 -0.71 -21.87 -11.50
C PRO A 45 -1.49 -21.95 -10.18
N ASN A 46 -0.92 -22.56 -9.12
CA ASN A 46 -1.58 -22.70 -7.82
C ASN A 46 -1.12 -21.67 -6.78
N ASP A 47 -0.20 -20.78 -7.15
CA ASP A 47 0.39 -19.82 -6.22
C ASP A 47 -0.56 -18.63 -6.02
N HIS A 48 -0.56 -18.08 -4.80
CA HIS A 48 -1.21 -16.81 -4.48
C HIS A 48 -0.18 -15.69 -4.54
N ILE A 49 -0.57 -14.53 -5.08
CA ILE A 49 0.30 -13.35 -5.18
C ILE A 49 -0.31 -12.21 -4.39
N PHE A 50 0.50 -11.55 -3.56
CA PHE A 50 0.14 -10.29 -2.90
C PHE A 50 1.08 -9.19 -3.40
N ILE A 51 0.51 -8.09 -3.88
CA ILE A 51 1.22 -6.90 -4.32
C ILE A 51 0.76 -5.73 -3.47
N TYR A 52 1.71 -4.94 -3.00
CA TYR A 52 1.45 -3.71 -2.27
C TYR A 52 2.31 -2.59 -2.87
N TYR A 53 1.66 -1.49 -3.24
CA TYR A 53 2.27 -0.26 -3.74
C TYR A 53 1.96 0.88 -2.77
N THR A 54 2.97 1.72 -2.49
CA THR A 54 2.83 2.91 -1.64
C THR A 54 3.78 4.00 -2.12
N ASP A 55 3.23 5.12 -2.56
CA ASP A 55 3.95 6.35 -2.97
C ASP A 55 2.90 7.44 -3.32
N HIS A 56 3.34 8.53 -3.94
CA HIS A 56 2.45 9.45 -4.63
C HIS A 56 1.73 8.84 -5.84
N GLY A 57 0.58 9.43 -6.16
CA GLY A 57 -0.16 9.14 -7.39
C GLY A 57 -0.82 10.38 -7.95
N GLY A 58 -1.42 10.19 -9.13
CA GLY A 58 -2.28 11.15 -9.78
C GLY A 58 -3.26 10.43 -10.69
N ALA A 59 -4.15 11.18 -11.33
CA ALA A 59 -5.13 10.61 -12.25
C ALA A 59 -4.44 9.79 -13.37
N GLY A 60 -4.60 8.46 -13.32
CA GLY A 60 -4.06 7.51 -14.28
C GLY A 60 -2.56 7.19 -14.15
N SER A 61 -1.89 7.64 -13.08
CA SER A 61 -0.46 7.39 -12.87
C SER A 61 -0.08 7.13 -11.41
N LEU A 62 0.92 6.27 -11.24
CA LEU A 62 1.57 5.95 -9.98
C LEU A 62 3.04 6.40 -10.06
N GLY A 63 3.49 7.12 -9.04
CA GLY A 63 4.85 7.62 -8.91
C GLY A 63 5.91 6.51 -8.99
N MET A 64 7.07 6.89 -9.49
CA MET A 64 8.28 6.07 -9.40
C MET A 64 9.43 7.02 -9.09
N PRO A 65 10.40 6.63 -8.25
CA PRO A 65 11.57 7.46 -7.98
C PRO A 65 12.41 7.70 -9.23
N ASN A 66 12.34 6.80 -10.22
CA ASN A 66 13.04 6.93 -11.49
C ASN A 66 12.03 6.86 -12.64
N VAL A 67 11.97 7.93 -13.45
CA VAL A 67 11.06 8.04 -14.59
C VAL A 67 11.36 6.98 -15.68
N PRO A 68 10.35 6.55 -16.46
CA PRO A 68 8.96 6.98 -16.41
C PRO A 68 8.16 6.38 -15.25
N PHE A 69 7.07 7.06 -14.90
CA PHE A 69 6.05 6.60 -13.95
C PHE A 69 5.28 5.37 -14.47
N VAL A 70 4.53 4.72 -13.57
CA VAL A 70 3.62 3.64 -13.92
C VAL A 70 2.30 4.25 -14.38
N TYR A 71 1.94 4.04 -15.65
CA TYR A 71 0.65 4.49 -16.20
C TYR A 71 -0.39 3.37 -16.15
N ALA A 72 -1.64 3.73 -15.86
CA ALA A 72 -2.74 2.79 -15.68
C ALA A 72 -2.88 1.80 -16.85
N GLY A 73 -2.83 2.30 -18.10
CA GLY A 73 -2.93 1.46 -19.29
C GLY A 73 -1.84 0.39 -19.40
N ASP A 74 -0.59 0.74 -19.10
CA ASP A 74 0.54 -0.19 -19.13
C ASP A 74 0.45 -1.20 -17.99
N PHE A 75 0.09 -0.74 -16.79
CA PHE A 75 -0.05 -1.62 -15.64
C PHE A 75 -1.15 -2.68 -15.86
N ILE A 76 -2.32 -2.27 -16.34
CA ILE A 76 -3.42 -3.18 -16.67
C ILE A 76 -3.01 -4.14 -17.80
N LYS A 77 -2.25 -3.69 -18.79
CA LYS A 77 -1.70 -4.57 -19.84
C LYS A 77 -0.77 -5.64 -19.26
N VAL A 78 0.09 -5.28 -18.30
CA VAL A 78 0.97 -6.23 -17.60
C VAL A 78 0.16 -7.24 -16.79
N LEU A 79 -0.89 -6.81 -16.07
CA LEU A 79 -1.77 -7.71 -15.34
C LEU A 79 -2.51 -8.69 -16.27
N ARG A 80 -2.98 -8.23 -17.43
CA ARG A 80 -3.56 -9.09 -18.48
C ARG A 80 -2.56 -10.12 -19.01
N GLN A 81 -1.32 -9.70 -19.26
CA GLN A 81 -0.25 -10.62 -19.67
C GLN A 81 0.06 -11.66 -18.59
N LYS A 82 0.13 -11.23 -17.32
CA LYS A 82 0.33 -12.14 -16.18
C LYS A 82 -0.82 -13.14 -16.08
N HIS A 83 -2.06 -12.72 -16.24
CA HIS A 83 -3.22 -13.61 -16.27
C HIS A 83 -3.15 -14.62 -17.44
N ALA A 84 -2.87 -14.14 -18.65
CA ALA A 84 -2.76 -14.99 -19.84
C ALA A 84 -1.68 -16.08 -19.72
N SER A 85 -0.61 -15.82 -18.95
CA SER A 85 0.43 -16.82 -18.66
C SER A 85 -0.01 -17.97 -17.74
N LYS A 86 -1.19 -17.86 -17.11
CA LYS A 86 -1.74 -18.83 -16.14
C LYS A 86 -0.77 -19.19 -15.02
N SER A 87 0.05 -18.24 -14.60
CA SER A 87 1.12 -18.45 -13.62
C SER A 87 0.74 -18.04 -12.19
N TYR A 88 -0.55 -18.01 -11.85
CA TYR A 88 -1.04 -17.82 -10.48
C TYR A 88 -2.48 -18.34 -10.38
N SER A 89 -2.90 -18.64 -9.16
CA SER A 89 -4.29 -18.99 -8.86
C SER A 89 -5.11 -17.72 -8.67
N LYS A 90 -4.70 -16.89 -7.70
CA LYS A 90 -5.34 -15.62 -7.34
C LYS A 90 -4.31 -14.58 -6.95
N MET A 91 -4.65 -13.32 -7.14
CA MET A 91 -3.79 -12.18 -6.84
C MET A 91 -4.58 -11.10 -6.10
N ILE A 92 -3.95 -10.50 -5.08
CA ILE A 92 -4.46 -9.31 -4.39
C ILE A 92 -3.48 -8.16 -4.58
N ILE A 93 -4.02 -6.98 -4.88
CA ILE A 93 -3.24 -5.75 -5.07
C ILE A 93 -3.78 -4.66 -4.15
N TYR A 94 -2.93 -4.15 -3.27
CA TYR A 94 -3.21 -3.00 -2.40
C TYR A 94 -2.43 -1.79 -2.91
N VAL A 95 -3.09 -0.65 -3.07
CA VAL A 95 -2.49 0.58 -3.63
C VAL A 95 -2.75 1.77 -2.72
N GLU A 96 -1.71 2.23 -2.04
CA GLU A 96 -1.65 3.54 -1.37
C GLU A 96 -1.11 4.58 -2.36
N ALA A 97 -1.97 5.52 -2.73
CA ALA A 97 -1.65 6.68 -3.55
C ALA A 97 -2.87 7.61 -3.69
N CYS A 98 -2.60 8.90 -3.94
CA CYS A 98 -3.60 9.85 -4.41
C CYS A 98 -4.23 9.39 -5.71
N GLU A 99 -5.54 9.61 -5.85
CA GLU A 99 -6.31 9.27 -7.05
C GLU A 99 -6.17 7.78 -7.47
N SER A 100 -5.79 6.89 -6.56
CA SER A 100 -5.41 5.50 -6.85
C SER A 100 -6.53 4.67 -7.50
N GLY A 101 -7.79 5.02 -7.26
CA GLY A 101 -8.92 4.42 -7.97
C GLY A 101 -8.85 4.58 -9.49
N SER A 102 -8.26 5.68 -9.98
CA SER A 102 -8.12 5.98 -11.41
C SER A 102 -7.20 5.01 -12.17
N ILE A 103 -6.39 4.22 -11.45
CA ILE A 103 -5.54 3.19 -12.06
C ILE A 103 -6.38 2.01 -12.58
N PHE A 104 -7.55 1.77 -11.99
CA PHE A 104 -8.35 0.58 -12.22
C PHE A 104 -9.76 0.88 -12.75
N GLU A 105 -10.32 2.04 -12.43
CA GLU A 105 -11.66 2.43 -12.83
C GLU A 105 -11.82 2.40 -14.36
N GLY A 106 -12.81 1.63 -14.83
CA GLY A 106 -13.06 1.43 -16.27
C GLY A 106 -12.04 0.54 -17.01
N LEU A 107 -10.94 0.12 -16.37
CA LEU A 107 -9.86 -0.63 -17.01
C LEU A 107 -9.71 -2.07 -16.50
N MET A 108 -9.97 -2.29 -15.20
CA MET A 108 -9.72 -3.54 -14.51
C MET A 108 -10.83 -4.58 -14.79
N PRO A 109 -10.50 -5.72 -15.44
CA PRO A 109 -11.47 -6.78 -15.70
C PRO A 109 -11.81 -7.58 -14.43
N GLN A 110 -13.00 -8.18 -14.40
CA GLN A 110 -13.51 -8.95 -13.25
C GLN A 110 -13.22 -10.45 -13.33
N ASP A 111 -12.72 -10.96 -14.46
CA ASP A 111 -12.52 -12.38 -14.75
C ASP A 111 -11.04 -12.81 -14.73
N HIS A 112 -10.16 -11.98 -14.17
CA HIS A 112 -8.71 -12.22 -14.19
C HIS A 112 -8.18 -12.90 -12.92
N ASN A 113 -9.04 -13.24 -11.96
CA ASN A 113 -8.62 -13.67 -10.63
C ASN A 113 -7.68 -12.68 -9.92
N ILE A 114 -7.96 -11.39 -10.06
CA ILE A 114 -7.24 -10.32 -9.37
C ILE A 114 -8.26 -9.48 -8.61
N TYR A 115 -8.07 -9.34 -7.29
CA TYR A 115 -8.82 -8.43 -6.44
C TYR A 115 -7.95 -7.24 -6.07
N VAL A 116 -8.51 -6.04 -6.14
CA VAL A 116 -7.76 -4.79 -5.91
C VAL A 116 -8.46 -3.95 -4.86
N THR A 117 -7.69 -3.33 -3.96
CA THR A 117 -8.18 -2.23 -3.12
C THR A 117 -7.26 -1.01 -3.24
N THR A 118 -7.84 0.18 -3.19
CA THR A 118 -7.12 1.45 -3.34
C THR A 118 -7.41 2.38 -2.18
N ALA A 119 -6.44 3.18 -1.77
CA ALA A 119 -6.57 4.11 -0.65
C ALA A 119 -7.60 5.22 -0.89
N ALA A 120 -7.80 5.61 -2.14
CA ALA A 120 -8.65 6.70 -2.57
C ALA A 120 -9.44 6.35 -3.83
N ASN A 121 -10.52 7.09 -4.09
CA ASN A 121 -11.22 7.07 -5.37
C ASN A 121 -10.40 7.77 -6.48
N ALA A 122 -10.95 7.91 -7.69
CA ALA A 122 -10.23 8.46 -8.84
C ALA A 122 -10.02 10.00 -8.81
N GLN A 123 -10.57 10.71 -7.83
CA GLN A 123 -10.67 12.17 -7.82
C GLN A 123 -10.22 12.81 -6.51
N GLU A 124 -9.77 12.03 -5.54
CA GLU A 124 -9.37 12.51 -4.22
C GLU A 124 -7.96 12.05 -3.86
N SER A 125 -7.33 12.80 -2.96
CA SER A 125 -6.03 12.47 -2.41
C SER A 125 -6.14 11.34 -1.39
N SER A 126 -5.03 10.63 -1.15
CA SER A 126 -4.87 9.85 0.07
C SER A 126 -4.22 10.70 1.16
N TRP A 127 -4.01 10.12 2.35
CA TRP A 127 -3.65 10.87 3.55
C TRP A 127 -2.47 10.23 4.27
N ALA A 128 -1.56 11.07 4.76
CA ALA A 128 -0.46 10.65 5.60
C ALA A 128 -0.91 10.41 7.05
N ALA A 129 -0.21 9.53 7.75
CA ALA A 129 -0.41 9.18 9.15
C ALA A 129 0.90 9.38 9.94
N TYR A 130 0.76 9.51 11.26
CA TYR A 130 1.89 9.69 12.17
C TYR A 130 2.80 10.86 11.78
N CYS A 131 2.19 12.02 11.52
CA CYS A 131 2.86 13.26 11.20
C CYS A 131 3.11 14.14 12.44
N PRO A 132 4.17 14.97 12.45
CA PRO A 132 4.33 16.02 13.45
C PRO A 132 3.05 16.87 13.57
N GLY A 133 2.60 17.12 14.81
CA GLY A 133 1.37 17.88 15.08
C GLY A 133 0.06 17.08 15.05
N MET A 134 0.09 15.79 14.70
CA MET A 134 -1.07 14.90 14.85
C MET A 134 -1.34 14.50 16.31
N GLU A 135 -2.52 13.94 16.57
CA GLU A 135 -2.89 13.38 17.89
C GLU A 135 -1.98 12.21 18.32
N THR A 136 -1.54 11.42 17.34
CA THR A 136 -0.50 10.38 17.51
C THR A 136 0.70 10.79 16.66
N PRO A 137 1.55 11.70 17.16
CA PRO A 137 2.71 12.17 16.42
C PRO A 137 3.85 11.15 16.50
N PRO A 138 4.83 11.24 15.59
CA PRO A 138 6.05 10.47 15.70
C PRO A 138 6.91 11.01 16.87
N PRO A 139 7.94 10.27 17.31
CA PRO A 139 8.94 10.81 18.24
C PRO A 139 9.52 12.13 17.71
N SER A 140 9.81 13.06 18.63
CA SER A 140 10.10 14.47 18.30
C SER A 140 11.32 14.67 17.38
N GLU A 141 12.22 13.70 17.29
CA GLU A 141 13.37 13.68 16.40
C GLU A 141 12.97 13.49 14.92
N TYR A 142 11.80 12.91 14.64
CA TYR A 142 11.26 12.76 13.30
C TYR A 142 10.43 14.00 12.93
N LYS A 143 10.86 14.67 11.86
CA LYS A 143 10.21 15.88 11.31
C LYS A 143 9.34 15.60 10.10
N THR A 144 9.03 14.34 9.88
CA THR A 144 8.26 13.85 8.72
C THR A 144 7.20 12.87 9.20
N CYS A 145 6.20 12.60 8.36
CA CYS A 145 5.21 11.55 8.59
C CYS A 145 5.86 10.16 8.53
N LEU A 146 5.41 9.24 9.39
CA LEU A 146 5.96 7.87 9.46
C LEU A 146 5.09 6.80 8.78
N GLY A 147 3.93 7.17 8.25
CA GLY A 147 3.11 6.24 7.48
C GLY A 147 1.99 6.93 6.73
N ASP A 148 1.09 6.13 6.18
CA ASP A 148 -0.04 6.56 5.37
C ASP A 148 -1.32 5.93 5.88
N ALA A 149 -2.42 6.67 5.89
CA ALA A 149 -3.66 6.32 6.58
C ALA A 149 -4.23 4.96 6.13
N TYR A 150 -4.27 4.67 4.82
CA TYR A 150 -4.74 3.37 4.33
C TYR A 150 -3.73 2.27 4.64
N SER A 151 -2.44 2.56 4.44
CA SER A 151 -1.34 1.62 4.68
C SER A 151 -1.26 1.13 6.12
N VAL A 152 -1.18 2.06 7.08
CA VAL A 152 -1.16 1.70 8.51
C VAL A 152 -2.48 1.03 8.92
N SER A 153 -3.58 1.34 8.23
CA SER A 153 -4.87 0.74 8.53
C SER A 153 -4.94 -0.75 8.27
N TRP A 154 -4.39 -1.24 7.17
CA TRP A 154 -4.38 -2.68 6.89
C TRP A 154 -3.23 -3.39 7.59
N MET A 155 -2.05 -2.76 7.72
CA MET A 155 -0.90 -3.39 8.36
C MET A 155 -1.13 -3.64 9.85
N GLU A 156 -1.66 -2.64 10.57
CA GLU A 156 -1.96 -2.79 12.01
C GLU A 156 -3.14 -3.71 12.27
N ASP A 157 -4.10 -3.76 11.34
CA ASP A 157 -5.17 -4.77 11.39
C ASP A 157 -4.56 -6.17 11.26
N SER A 158 -3.73 -6.39 10.24
CA SER A 158 -3.09 -7.68 10.00
C SER A 158 -2.17 -8.16 11.14
N GLU A 159 -1.42 -7.25 11.77
CA GLU A 159 -0.50 -7.62 12.85
C GLU A 159 -1.21 -7.92 14.18
N THR A 160 -2.45 -7.43 14.36
CA THR A 160 -3.20 -7.58 15.61
C THR A 160 -4.26 -8.68 15.57
N HIS A 161 -4.47 -9.32 14.42
CA HIS A 161 -5.50 -10.33 14.22
C HIS A 161 -4.98 -11.71 13.80
N ASN A 162 -5.85 -12.71 13.95
CA ASN A 162 -5.59 -14.06 13.47
C ASN A 162 -6.03 -14.17 12.00
N LEU A 163 -5.08 -14.09 11.07
CA LEU A 163 -5.34 -14.11 9.62
C LEU A 163 -5.89 -15.42 9.07
N LYS A 164 -5.94 -16.50 9.88
CA LYS A 164 -6.68 -17.73 9.53
C LYS A 164 -8.19 -17.60 9.76
N LYS A 165 -8.63 -16.56 10.47
CA LYS A 165 -10.02 -16.29 10.80
C LYS A 165 -10.53 -14.99 10.18
N GLU A 166 -9.62 -14.08 9.85
CA GLU A 166 -9.97 -12.83 9.20
C GLU A 166 -9.99 -12.97 7.69
N SER A 167 -11.12 -12.61 7.08
CA SER A 167 -11.27 -12.60 5.63
C SER A 167 -10.86 -11.27 5.00
N ILE A 168 -10.58 -11.32 3.70
CA ILE A 168 -10.30 -10.12 2.89
C ILE A 168 -11.44 -9.10 3.00
N LYS A 169 -12.70 -9.57 3.02
CA LYS A 169 -13.88 -8.74 3.23
C LYS A 169 -13.80 -7.98 4.54
N GLN A 170 -13.48 -8.68 5.62
CA GLN A 170 -13.45 -8.10 6.95
C GLN A 170 -12.38 -7.01 7.05
N GLN A 171 -11.18 -7.26 6.52
CA GLN A 171 -10.12 -6.27 6.46
C GLN A 171 -10.49 -5.08 5.58
N TYR A 172 -11.07 -5.30 4.38
CA TYR A 172 -11.54 -4.21 3.52
C TYR A 172 -12.51 -3.28 4.26
N GLU A 173 -13.51 -3.82 4.98
CA GLU A 173 -14.46 -2.97 5.73
C GLU A 173 -13.79 -2.20 6.88
N VAL A 174 -12.82 -2.80 7.57
CA VAL A 174 -12.07 -2.10 8.63
C VAL A 174 -11.19 -1.00 8.05
N VAL A 175 -10.45 -1.29 6.99
CA VAL A 175 -9.59 -0.31 6.33
C VAL A 175 -10.43 0.83 5.76
N LYS A 176 -11.54 0.52 5.09
CA LYS A 176 -12.50 1.51 4.62
C LYS A 176 -13.00 2.42 5.74
N ALA A 177 -13.39 1.85 6.88
CA ALA A 177 -13.86 2.63 8.02
C ALA A 177 -12.74 3.48 8.66
N ARG A 178 -11.51 2.95 8.73
CA ARG A 178 -10.34 3.65 9.30
C ARG A 178 -9.84 4.80 8.44
N THR A 179 -9.96 4.68 7.12
CA THR A 179 -9.52 5.70 6.15
C THR A 179 -10.62 6.71 5.81
N ALA A 180 -11.90 6.37 6.01
CA ALA A 180 -13.02 7.22 5.64
C ALA A 180 -13.01 8.59 6.36
N PRO A 181 -13.46 9.65 5.67
CA PRO A 181 -13.72 10.93 6.31
C PRO A 181 -14.68 10.81 7.50
N ARG A 182 -14.35 11.42 8.64
CA ARG A 182 -15.24 11.46 9.81
C ARG A 182 -15.99 12.80 9.87
N ASN A 183 -17.32 12.74 9.95
CA ASN A 183 -18.21 13.91 10.14
C ASN A 183 -17.93 15.05 9.12
N GLU A 184 -18.10 16.31 9.55
CA GLU A 184 -17.88 17.55 8.78
C GLU A 184 -16.40 17.82 8.41
N SER A 185 -15.46 16.90 8.71
CA SER A 185 -14.06 17.04 8.30
C SER A 185 -13.84 16.49 6.89
N SER A 186 -13.13 17.23 6.06
CA SER A 186 -12.66 16.77 4.74
C SER A 186 -11.40 15.90 4.84
N ILE A 187 -11.12 15.30 6.00
CA ILE A 187 -9.88 14.56 6.30
C ILE A 187 -10.15 13.06 6.22
N GLY A 188 -9.58 12.40 5.22
CA GLY A 188 -9.77 10.98 4.91
C GLY A 188 -10.12 10.75 3.44
N SER A 189 -10.19 9.50 3.04
CA SER A 189 -10.47 9.09 1.67
C SER A 189 -11.35 7.84 1.60
N HIS A 190 -11.97 7.62 0.45
CA HIS A 190 -12.86 6.51 0.18
C HIS A 190 -12.07 5.34 -0.40
N VAL A 191 -11.90 4.29 0.42
CA VAL A 191 -11.25 3.05 -0.02
C VAL A 191 -12.12 2.34 -1.05
N MET A 192 -11.58 2.14 -2.24
CA MET A 192 -12.30 1.52 -3.36
C MET A 192 -11.86 0.07 -3.58
N GLU A 193 -12.68 -0.70 -4.27
CA GLU A 193 -12.37 -2.08 -4.66
C GLU A 193 -12.72 -2.37 -6.12
N TYR A 194 -11.85 -3.11 -6.80
CA TYR A 194 -11.97 -3.45 -8.23
C TYR A 194 -11.60 -4.91 -8.51
N GLY A 195 -11.89 -5.36 -9.74
CA GLY A 195 -11.57 -6.72 -10.19
C GLY A 195 -12.55 -7.78 -9.66
N ASP A 196 -12.04 -8.98 -9.43
CA ASP A 196 -12.82 -10.14 -9.00
C ASP A 196 -13.15 -10.09 -7.50
N ARG A 197 -14.40 -9.79 -7.17
CA ARG A 197 -14.89 -9.69 -5.79
C ARG A 197 -15.34 -11.03 -5.20
N THR A 198 -15.26 -12.13 -5.95
CA THR A 198 -15.66 -13.46 -5.45
C THR A 198 -14.72 -13.99 -4.36
N PHE A 199 -13.56 -13.36 -4.18
CA PHE A 199 -12.51 -13.81 -3.25
C PHE A 199 -12.66 -13.24 -1.85
N LYS A 200 -13.58 -12.31 -1.63
CA LYS A 200 -13.64 -11.54 -0.39
C LYS A 200 -13.86 -12.42 0.86
N ASP A 201 -14.43 -13.61 0.70
CA ASP A 201 -14.62 -14.55 1.82
C ASP A 201 -13.39 -15.44 2.09
N GLU A 202 -12.34 -15.38 1.27
CA GLU A 202 -11.07 -16.03 1.56
C GLU A 202 -10.34 -15.38 2.73
N MET A 203 -9.60 -16.21 3.46
CA MET A 203 -8.86 -15.80 4.64
C MET A 203 -7.52 -15.17 4.24
N LEU A 204 -7.14 -14.10 4.94
CA LEU A 204 -5.93 -13.33 4.65
C LEU A 204 -4.64 -14.15 4.70
N PHE A 205 -4.61 -15.24 5.48
CA PHE A 205 -3.41 -16.07 5.60
C PHE A 205 -2.93 -16.67 4.28
N LEU A 206 -3.80 -16.81 3.28
CA LEU A 206 -3.44 -17.30 1.94
C LEU A 206 -2.50 -16.34 1.20
N TYR A 207 -2.51 -15.06 1.57
CA TYR A 207 -1.78 -13.98 0.90
C TYR A 207 -0.71 -13.35 1.79
N GLN A 208 -1.00 -13.20 3.09
CA GLN A 208 -0.15 -12.50 4.06
C GLN A 208 0.55 -13.46 5.04
N GLY A 209 0.26 -14.76 4.98
CA GLY A 209 0.80 -15.74 5.91
C GLY A 209 0.13 -15.71 7.29
N PHE A 210 0.75 -16.35 8.27
CA PHE A 210 0.18 -16.51 9.60
C PHE A 210 1.27 -16.46 10.67
N ASP A 211 1.11 -15.57 11.64
CA ASP A 211 1.90 -15.53 12.86
C ASP A 211 1.28 -16.45 13.94
N PRO A 212 1.97 -17.53 14.37
CA PRO A 212 1.49 -18.42 15.43
C PRO A 212 1.18 -17.72 16.77
N ALA A 213 1.83 -16.60 17.07
CA ALA A 213 1.58 -15.83 18.29
C ALA A 213 0.14 -15.27 18.34
N LYS A 214 -0.52 -15.15 17.18
CA LYS A 214 -1.90 -14.64 17.06
C LYS A 214 -2.96 -15.75 17.10
N SER A 215 -2.57 -17.02 17.26
CA SER A 215 -3.49 -18.17 17.26
C SER A 215 -4.62 -18.07 18.29
N SER A 216 -4.33 -17.57 19.49
CA SER A 216 -5.25 -17.43 20.62
C SER A 216 -6.18 -16.22 20.53
N ILE A 217 -5.95 -15.31 19.58
CA ILE A 217 -6.80 -14.14 19.37
C ILE A 217 -8.17 -14.61 18.87
N THR A 218 -9.18 -14.27 19.65
CA THR A 218 -10.58 -14.65 19.43
C THR A 218 -11.51 -13.46 19.33
N LYS A 219 -11.12 -12.32 19.94
CA LYS A 219 -11.86 -11.07 19.87
C LYS A 219 -11.19 -10.14 18.86
N ARG A 220 -11.99 -9.66 17.91
CA ARG A 220 -11.60 -8.61 16.98
C ARG A 220 -11.67 -7.28 17.71
N GLN A 221 -10.54 -6.60 17.86
CA GLN A 221 -10.53 -5.24 18.42
C GLN A 221 -10.46 -4.28 17.24
N LEU A 222 -11.52 -3.50 17.02
CA LEU A 222 -11.45 -2.41 16.05
C LEU A 222 -10.56 -1.31 16.62
N LEU A 223 -9.30 -1.29 16.19
CA LEU A 223 -8.43 -0.14 16.34
C LEU A 223 -8.85 0.88 15.30
N MET A 224 -9.27 2.04 15.77
CA MET A 224 -9.68 3.16 14.93
C MET A 224 -8.66 4.28 15.15
N PRO A 225 -7.57 4.35 14.36
CA PRO A 225 -6.62 5.44 14.45
C PRO A 225 -7.35 6.76 14.32
N SER A 226 -6.93 7.74 15.09
CA SER A 226 -7.41 9.10 14.88
C SER A 226 -6.77 9.64 13.61
N LEU A 227 -7.59 9.98 12.62
CA LEU A 227 -7.15 10.79 11.47
C LEU A 227 -7.12 12.29 11.81
N LYS A 228 -7.32 12.67 13.08
CA LYS A 228 -7.29 14.07 13.50
C LYS A 228 -5.89 14.65 13.27
N GLY A 229 -5.83 15.68 12.44
CA GLY A 229 -4.58 16.32 12.03
C GLY A 229 -3.81 15.56 10.95
N ALA A 230 -4.40 14.52 10.34
CA ALA A 230 -3.80 13.85 9.19
C ALA A 230 -3.57 14.86 8.06
N ILE A 231 -2.47 14.66 7.34
CA ILE A 231 -1.95 15.61 6.35
C ILE A 231 -2.25 15.05 4.97
N ASN A 232 -2.73 15.89 4.06
CA ASN A 232 -2.90 15.49 2.66
C ASN A 232 -1.53 15.07 2.12
N GLN A 233 -1.45 13.97 1.37
CA GLN A 233 -0.17 13.49 0.83
C GLN A 233 0.64 14.55 0.07
N ARG A 234 -0.04 15.49 -0.62
CA ARG A 234 0.63 16.56 -1.37
C ARG A 234 1.27 17.63 -0.46
N ASP A 235 0.84 17.70 0.79
CA ASP A 235 1.32 18.66 1.79
C ASP A 235 2.33 18.03 2.78
N ALA A 236 2.48 16.70 2.79
CA ALA A 236 3.38 16.00 3.72
C ALA A 236 4.85 16.42 3.53
N ASP A 237 5.28 16.59 2.27
CA ASP A 237 6.62 17.09 1.95
C ASP A 237 6.82 18.54 2.39
N ILE A 238 5.77 19.37 2.25
CA ILE A 238 5.79 20.76 2.69
C ILE A 238 5.91 20.83 4.21
N LEU A 239 5.19 19.97 4.93
CA LEU A 239 5.30 19.87 6.39
C LEU A 239 6.72 19.54 6.83
N PHE A 240 7.38 18.59 6.16
CA PHE A 240 8.78 18.27 6.45
C PHE A 240 9.70 19.47 6.21
N MET A 241 9.59 20.14 5.07
CA MET A 241 10.39 21.32 4.75
C MET A 241 10.17 22.46 5.76
N TRP A 242 8.92 22.68 6.17
CA TRP A 242 8.54 23.69 7.15
C TRP A 242 9.16 23.41 8.53
N ASN A 243 9.00 22.18 9.04
CA ASN A 243 9.61 21.79 10.31
C ASN A 243 11.14 21.92 10.29
N LYS A 244 11.77 21.61 9.16
CA LYS A 244 13.22 21.76 9.01
C LYS A 244 13.63 23.24 9.01
N TYR A 245 12.84 24.11 8.39
CA TYR A 245 13.06 25.55 8.39
C TYR A 245 12.98 26.15 9.80
N GLU A 246 11.91 25.83 10.56
CA GLU A 246 11.73 26.35 11.92
C GLU A 246 12.89 25.98 12.87
N GLN A 247 13.51 24.81 12.67
CA GLN A 247 14.67 24.40 13.44
C GLN A 247 15.94 25.18 13.13
N LEU A 248 16.07 25.74 11.93
CA LEU A 248 17.22 26.56 11.55
C LEU A 248 17.14 27.95 12.19
N ASP A 249 15.94 28.53 12.26
CA ASP A 249 15.72 29.84 12.87
C ASP A 249 15.90 29.80 14.40
N GLY A 250 15.47 28.71 15.05
CA GLY A 250 15.67 28.49 16.50
C GLY A 250 17.13 28.32 16.96
N GLY A 251 18.10 28.26 16.05
CA GLY A 251 19.54 28.18 16.35
C GLY A 251 20.32 29.48 16.13
N SER A 252 19.63 30.60 15.86
CA SER A 252 20.24 31.90 15.56
C SER A 252 20.12 32.94 16.68
N GLU A 253 19.60 32.55 17.85
CA GLU A 253 19.68 33.33 19.09
C GLU A 253 20.67 32.69 20.08
N GLU A 254 21.98 32.78 19.80
CA GLU A 254 23.07 32.72 20.81
C GLU A 254 24.27 33.57 20.36
#